data_AF-A0A645HJZ0-F1
#
_entry.id   AF-A0A645HJZ0-F1
#
_cell.length_a   1.000
_cell.length_b   1.000
_cell.length_c   1.000
_cell.angle_alpha   90.00
_cell.angle_beta   90.00
_cell.angle_gamma   90.00
#
_symmetry.space_group_name_H-M   'P 1'
#
loop_
_entity.id
_entity.type
_entity.pdbx_description
1 polymer ?
#
loop_
_entity_poly.entity_id
_entity_poly.type
_entity_poly.pdbx_seq_one_letter_code
_entity_poly.pdbx_strand_id
1 'polypeptide(L)'
;MLAFSLSQVRKTPAQASEGKVLATFTTLDGIDLMSAAPDGSLYFGGSGGRLFRITPKGETQVLASGWPKIMGVAYDAAHRRVLAAVAAADVNSAASIRIVPVD
;
A
#
# COMPACT_ATOMS: atom_id res chain seq x y z
N MET A 1 -25.02 0.44 -0.29
CA MET A 1 -23.87 1.20 0.25
C MET A 1 -23.60 0.66 1.64
N LEU A 2 -22.53 -0.10 1.85
CA LEU A 2 -22.15 -0.58 3.19
C LEU A 2 -21.48 0.58 3.92
N ALA A 3 -22.27 1.36 4.67
CA ALA A 3 -21.74 2.35 5.59
C ALA A 3 -21.53 1.67 6.95
N PHE A 4 -20.28 1.49 7.36
CA PHE A 4 -19.97 1.03 8.71
C PHE A 4 -20.08 2.21 9.68
N SER A 5 -20.81 2.03 10.78
CA SER A 5 -20.82 3.02 11.85
C SER A 5 -19.48 2.99 12.58
N LEU A 6 -18.78 4.13 12.61
CA LEU A 6 -17.60 4.33 13.45
C LEU A 6 -17.86 3.98 14.92
N SER A 7 -19.07 4.23 15.43
CA SER A 7 -19.42 3.89 16.82
C SER A 7 -19.57 2.39 17.04
N GLN A 8 -19.92 1.62 16.01
CA GLN A 8 -19.97 0.15 16.07
C GLN A 8 -18.57 -0.46 16.00
N VAL A 9 -17.72 0.03 15.09
CA VAL A 9 -16.32 -0.44 14.97
C VAL A 9 -15.54 -0.24 16.27
N ARG A 10 -15.76 0.89 16.97
CA ARG A 10 -15.07 1.19 18.25
C ARG A 10 -15.49 0.30 19.42
N LYS A 11 -16.66 -0.36 19.38
CA LYS A 11 -17.13 -1.25 20.47
C LYS A 11 -16.37 -2.57 20.54
N THR A 12 -15.84 -3.00 19.40
CA THR A 12 -15.06 -4.23 19.24
C THR A 12 -13.80 -3.89 18.46
N PRO A 13 -12.86 -3.16 19.07
CA PRO A 13 -11.58 -2.90 18.43
C PRO A 13 -10.88 -4.24 18.16
N ALA A 14 -10.33 -4.39 16.96
CA ALA A 14 -9.50 -5.55 16.67
C ALA A 14 -8.30 -5.56 17.63
N GLN A 15 -8.17 -6.62 18.41
CA GLN A 15 -6.96 -6.88 19.19
C GLN A 15 -6.09 -7.84 18.40
N ALA A 16 -4.84 -7.46 18.15
CA ALA A 16 -3.85 -8.40 17.67
C ALA A 16 -3.53 -9.37 18.82
N SER A 17 -3.73 -10.67 18.61
CA SER A 17 -3.40 -11.70 19.61
C SER A 17 -1.89 -11.79 19.86
N GLU A 18 -1.09 -11.52 18.82
CA GLU A 18 0.37 -11.47 18.85
C GLU A 18 0.89 -10.70 17.63
N GLY A 19 2.08 -10.09 17.74
CA GLY A 19 2.79 -9.49 16.61
C GLY A 19 3.88 -10.41 16.08
N LYS A 20 3.98 -10.55 14.76
CA LYS A 20 5.06 -11.29 14.09
C LYS A 20 5.74 -10.41 13.06
N VAL A 21 7.07 -10.49 12.97
CA VAL A 21 7.81 -9.93 11.83
C VAL A 21 7.50 -10.75 10.59
N LEU A 22 6.79 -10.14 9.64
CA LEU A 22 6.38 -10.79 8.39
C LEU A 22 7.53 -10.86 7.38
N ALA A 23 8.26 -9.77 7.22
CA ALA A 23 9.41 -9.67 6.32
C ALA A 23 10.41 -8.63 6.84
N THR A 24 11.69 -8.83 6.49
CA THR A 24 12.76 -7.84 6.66
C THR A 24 13.46 -7.68 5.33
N PHE A 25 13.58 -6.45 4.85
CA PHE A 25 14.26 -6.14 3.59
C PHE A 25 14.95 -4.79 3.69
N THR A 26 16.00 -4.60 2.89
CA THR A 26 16.75 -3.35 2.83
C THR A 26 16.25 -2.49 1.68
N THR A 27 16.06 -1.20 1.94
CA THR A 27 15.60 -0.24 0.94
C THR A 27 16.20 1.13 1.21
N LEU A 28 16.46 1.90 0.15
CA LEU A 28 16.79 3.32 0.24
C LEU A 28 15.53 4.21 0.26
N ASP A 29 14.34 3.63 0.03
CA ASP A 29 13.08 4.37 0.04
C ASP A 29 12.66 4.64 1.47
N GLY A 30 12.36 5.90 1.78
CA GLY A 30 11.57 6.27 2.95
C GLY A 30 10.14 5.77 2.74
N ILE A 31 9.87 4.55 3.20
CA ILE A 31 8.56 3.90 3.12
C ILE A 31 7.52 4.74 3.88
N ASP A 32 6.35 4.90 3.27
CA ASP A 32 5.22 5.65 3.81
C ASP A 32 3.94 4.79 3.71
N LEU A 33 2.79 5.36 4.07
CA LEU A 33 1.42 4.82 4.01
C LEU A 33 1.24 3.51 3.19
N MET A 34 0.63 2.51 3.85
CA MET A 34 0.39 1.17 3.30
C MET A 34 -1.10 0.82 3.19
N SER A 35 -1.41 -0.20 2.38
CA SER A 35 -2.74 -0.80 2.26
C SER A 35 -2.65 -2.33 2.24
N ALA A 36 -3.60 -3.01 2.88
CA ALA A 36 -3.70 -4.47 2.87
C ALA A 36 -4.77 -4.93 1.87
N ALA A 37 -4.50 -6.05 1.19
CA ALA A 37 -5.51 -6.78 0.43
C ALA A 37 -6.17 -7.89 1.29
N PRO A 38 -7.34 -8.41 0.88
CA PRO A 38 -8.04 -9.48 1.60
C PRO A 38 -7.25 -10.79 1.73
N ASP A 39 -6.31 -11.05 0.82
CA ASP A 39 -5.41 -12.21 0.90
C ASP A 39 -4.31 -12.02 1.97
N GLY A 40 -4.21 -10.84 2.58
CA GLY A 40 -3.19 -10.45 3.55
C GLY A 40 -1.92 -9.89 2.92
N SER A 41 -1.86 -9.72 1.59
CA SER A 41 -0.77 -9.00 0.94
C SER A 41 -0.76 -7.54 1.36
N LEU A 42 0.42 -7.00 1.66
CA LEU A 42 0.63 -5.60 1.97
C LEU A 42 1.23 -4.88 0.77
N TYR A 43 0.68 -3.73 0.42
CA TYR A 43 1.19 -2.84 -0.62
C TYR A 43 1.58 -1.52 0.00
N PHE A 44 2.70 -0.97 -0.43
CA PHE A 44 3.19 0.31 0.06
C PHE A 44 4.20 0.90 -0.91
N GLY A 45 4.43 2.20 -0.79
CA GLY A 45 5.46 2.90 -1.54
C GLY A 45 6.21 3.86 -0.64
N GLY A 46 6.96 4.77 -1.24
CA GLY A 46 7.70 5.76 -0.48
C GLY A 46 8.45 6.76 -1.35
N SER A 47 9.46 7.37 -0.74
CA SER A 47 10.24 8.47 -1.33
C SER A 47 11.06 8.10 -2.57
N GLY A 48 11.36 6.82 -2.81
CA GLY A 48 12.08 6.39 -4.02
C GLY A 48 11.17 5.88 -5.14
N GLY A 49 9.85 6.06 -4.98
CA GLY A 49 8.88 5.82 -6.05
C GLY A 49 8.77 4.37 -6.50
N ARG A 50 9.16 3.41 -5.65
CA ARG A 50 8.94 1.99 -5.86
C ARG A 50 7.66 1.54 -5.17
N LEU A 51 6.83 0.78 -5.88
CA LEU A 51 5.64 0.15 -5.35
C LEU A 51 6.00 -1.28 -4.92
N PHE A 52 5.92 -1.57 -3.63
CA PHE A 52 6.25 -2.87 -3.06
C PHE A 52 4.99 -3.70 -2.79
N ARG A 53 5.15 -5.02 -2.84
CA ARG A 53 4.24 -6.03 -2.30
C ARG A 53 4.99 -6.88 -1.28
N ILE A 54 4.37 -7.15 -0.14
CA ILE A 54 4.76 -8.24 0.77
C ILE A 54 3.60 -9.22 0.87
N THR A 55 3.85 -10.50 0.58
CA THR A 55 2.82 -11.55 0.71
C THR A 55 2.67 -11.98 2.18
N PRO A 56 1.58 -12.67 2.58
CA PRO A 56 1.45 -13.25 3.93
C PRO A 56 2.53 -14.28 4.29
N LYS A 57 3.32 -14.74 3.32
CA LYS A 57 4.46 -15.63 3.53
C LYS A 57 5.77 -14.86 3.76
N GLY A 58 5.76 -13.53 3.67
CA GLY A 58 6.93 -12.67 3.84
C GLY A 58 7.72 -12.40 2.56
N GLU A 59 7.23 -12.84 1.39
CA GLU A 59 7.92 -12.61 0.12
C GLU A 59 7.76 -11.14 -0.27
N THR A 60 8.89 -10.45 -0.50
CA THR A 60 8.92 -9.03 -0.88
C THR A 60 9.21 -8.88 -2.37
N GLN A 61 8.43 -8.05 -3.06
CA GLN A 61 8.55 -7.79 -4.50
C GLN A 61 8.39 -6.30 -4.80
N VAL A 62 9.08 -5.81 -5.84
CA VAL A 62 8.82 -4.48 -6.44
C VAL A 62 7.95 -4.69 -7.66
N LEU A 63 6.72 -4.16 -7.63
CA LEU A 63 5.75 -4.29 -8.72
C LEU A 63 5.88 -3.20 -9.77
N ALA A 64 6.32 -2.01 -9.36
CA ALA A 64 6.54 -0.87 -10.23
C ALA A 64 7.63 0.04 -9.66
N SER A 65 8.30 0.80 -10.51
CA SER A 65 9.37 1.72 -10.13
C SER A 65 9.50 2.87 -11.14
N GLY A 66 10.43 3.80 -10.89
CA GLY A 66 10.72 4.92 -11.80
C GLY A 66 9.78 6.11 -11.65
N TRP A 67 9.02 6.18 -10.56
CA TRP A 67 8.20 7.34 -10.23
C TRP A 67 8.92 8.27 -9.25
N PRO A 68 8.53 9.55 -9.14
CA PRO A 68 9.21 10.48 -8.25
C PRO A 68 9.05 10.11 -6.76
N LYS A 69 7.80 9.94 -6.32
CA LYS A 69 7.46 9.55 -4.94
C LYS A 69 6.04 8.99 -4.94
N ILE A 70 5.81 7.92 -4.17
CA ILE A 70 4.46 7.43 -3.86
C ILE A 70 4.07 7.98 -2.50
N MET A 71 2.96 8.69 -2.44
CA MET A 71 2.42 9.33 -1.22
C MET A 71 1.44 8.42 -0.48
N GLY A 72 0.92 7.39 -1.13
CA GLY A 72 0.00 6.44 -0.55
C GLY A 72 -0.55 5.49 -1.60
N VAL A 73 -1.12 4.38 -1.13
CA VAL A 73 -1.70 3.35 -1.98
C VAL A 73 -3.06 2.91 -1.46
N ALA A 74 -3.93 2.47 -2.37
CA ALA A 74 -5.19 1.82 -2.04
C ALA A 74 -5.36 0.56 -2.89
N TYR A 75 -5.76 -0.55 -2.27
CA TYR A 75 -6.11 -1.77 -2.99
C TYR A 75 -7.59 -1.76 -3.40
N ASP A 76 -7.85 -1.97 -4.69
CA ASP A 76 -9.18 -2.17 -5.25
C ASP A 76 -9.40 -3.67 -5.47
N ALA A 77 -10.09 -4.30 -4.53
CA ALA A 77 -10.34 -5.74 -4.52
C ALA A 77 -11.24 -6.20 -5.68
N ALA A 78 -12.20 -5.37 -6.11
CA ALA A 78 -13.12 -5.74 -7.18
C ALA A 78 -12.40 -5.93 -8.52
N HIS A 79 -11.32 -5.18 -8.74
CA HIS A 79 -10.56 -5.20 -9.99
C HIS A 79 -9.13 -5.75 -9.83
N ARG A 80 -8.76 -6.22 -8.63
CA ARG A 80 -7.41 -6.70 -8.29
C ARG A 80 -6.31 -5.76 -8.78
N ARG A 81 -6.33 -4.54 -8.27
CA ARG A 81 -5.35 -3.51 -8.65
C ARG A 81 -5.00 -2.60 -7.50
N VAL A 82 -3.79 -2.06 -7.53
CA VAL A 82 -3.32 -1.04 -6.60
C VAL A 82 -3.40 0.32 -7.28
N LEU A 83 -4.04 1.27 -6.62
CA LEU A 83 -4.00 2.67 -6.99
C LEU A 83 -2.89 3.34 -6.17
N ALA A 84 -1.85 3.83 -6.83
CA ALA A 84 -0.75 4.54 -6.21
C ALA A 84 -0.88 6.04 -6.48
N ALA A 85 -0.97 6.84 -5.42
CA ALA A 85 -0.91 8.29 -5.51
C ALA A 85 0.54 8.72 -5.68
N VAL A 86 0.89 9.16 -6.88
CA VAL A 86 2.25 9.57 -7.25
C VAL A 86 2.33 11.09 -7.27
N ALA A 87 3.29 11.63 -6.53
CA ALA A 87 3.56 13.07 -6.49
C ALA A 87 4.11 13.56 -7.84
N ALA A 88 3.92 14.86 -8.12
CA ALA A 88 4.64 15.54 -9.18
C ALA A 88 6.16 15.47 -8.90
N ALA A 89 6.96 15.38 -9.96
CA ALA A 89 8.42 15.41 -9.83
C ALA A 89 8.94 16.78 -9.37
N ASP A 90 8.27 17.84 -9.84
CA ASP A 90 8.61 19.24 -9.59
C ASP A 90 7.38 20.13 -9.81
N VAL A 91 7.57 21.45 -9.69
CA VAL A 91 6.53 22.47 -9.85
C VAL A 91 5.95 22.56 -11.27
N ASN A 92 6.60 21.97 -12.26
CA ASN A 92 6.19 21.98 -13.66
C ASN A 92 5.51 20.65 -14.08
N SER A 93 5.46 19.67 -13.17
CA SER A 93 4.92 18.34 -13.41
C SER A 93 3.57 18.16 -12.72
N ALA A 94 2.73 17.27 -13.24
CA ALA A 94 1.46 16.92 -12.61
C ALA A 94 1.60 15.67 -11.71
N ALA A 95 0.92 15.69 -10.56
CA ALA A 95 0.68 14.49 -9.78
C ALA A 95 -0.25 13.53 -10.55
N SER A 96 -0.21 12.24 -10.22
CA SER A 96 -1.01 11.24 -10.92
C SER A 96 -1.47 10.11 -10.00
N ILE A 97 -2.57 9.45 -10.37
CA ILE A 97 -2.90 8.14 -9.84
C ILE A 97 -2.41 7.11 -10.85
N ARG A 98 -1.51 6.23 -10.42
CA ARG A 98 -1.06 5.08 -11.21
C ARG A 98 -1.88 3.86 -10.81
N ILE A 99 -2.35 3.11 -11.80
CA ILE A 99 -3.15 1.91 -11.59
C ILE A 99 -2.28 0.72 -11.97
N VAL A 100 -1.99 -0.15 -11.00
CA VAL A 100 -1.14 -1.32 -11.17
C VAL A 100 -1.98 -2.58 -10.96
N PRO A 101 -2.30 -3.35 -12.02
CA PRO A 101 -2.93 -4.66 -11.87
C PRO A 101 -2.06 -5.60 -11.02
N VAL A 102 -2.71 -6.46 -10.24
CA VAL A 102 -2.05 -7.48 -9.42
C VAL A 102 -2.84 -8.79 -9.45
N ASP A 103 -2.15 -9.88 -9.16
CA ASP A 103 -2.68 -11.25 -9.26
C ASP A 103 -3.44 -11.69 -8.00
#